data_AF-A0A1G5QM12-F1
#
_entry.id   AF-A0A1G5QM12-F1
#
_cell.length_a   1.000
_cell.length_b   1.000
_cell.length_c   1.000
_cell.angle_alpha   90.00
_cell.angle_beta   90.00
_cell.angle_gamma   90.00
#
_symmetry.space_group_name_H-M   'P 1'
#
loop_
_entity.id
_entity.type
_entity.pdbx_description
1 polymer ?
#
loop_
_entity_poly.entity_id
_entity_poly.type
_entity_poly.pdbx_seq_one_letter_code
_entity_poly.pdbx_strand_id
1 'polypeptide(L)'
;MLARKPDLVFAALCLIFALVCVLFWLPRDTETAMIEVFRRQISMGDAFVPIVAGTLMGICAAIHLVMTALRKDLYDTESAPVDSAAMAFLIQLTLVVALSLAVMFWAGPLAVELFVVSGSEDITYRQMRATYPYKLIGFVLGGFALVFGLSALIEGQIRASRAILALITVAILVAIFDLPLDSVLLPPNGDW
;
A
#
# COMPACT_ATOMS: atom_id res chain seq x y z
N MET A 1 -6.16 -17.57 -16.81
CA MET A 1 -7.41 -17.12 -16.15
C MET A 1 -7.97 -18.32 -15.41
N LEU A 2 -8.29 -18.18 -14.13
CA LEU A 2 -8.84 -19.26 -13.32
C LEU A 2 -10.25 -19.63 -13.82
N ALA A 3 -10.76 -20.78 -13.39
CA ALA A 3 -12.15 -21.13 -13.66
C ALA A 3 -13.09 -20.09 -13.00
N ARG A 4 -14.29 -19.92 -13.57
CA ARG A 4 -15.24 -18.91 -13.11
C ARG A 4 -15.62 -19.05 -11.63
N LYS A 5 -15.75 -20.29 -11.14
CA LYS A 5 -16.13 -20.56 -9.74
C LYS A 5 -15.07 -20.07 -8.73
N PRO A 6 -13.78 -20.44 -8.81
CA PRO A 6 -12.77 -19.93 -7.89
C PRO A 6 -12.61 -18.42 -7.96
N ASP A 7 -12.75 -17.80 -9.14
CA ASP A 7 -12.71 -16.33 -9.27
C ASP A 7 -13.88 -15.66 -8.54
N LEU A 8 -15.10 -16.19 -8.67
CA LEU A 8 -16.27 -15.70 -7.94
C LEU A 8 -16.10 -15.85 -6.43
N VAL A 9 -15.61 -17.01 -5.96
CA VAL A 9 -15.37 -17.26 -4.54
C VAL A 9 -14.31 -16.29 -4.01
N PHE A 10 -13.20 -16.12 -4.73
CA PHE A 10 -12.15 -15.19 -4.35
C PHE A 10 -12.66 -13.75 -4.26
N ALA A 11 -13.37 -13.27 -5.29
CA ALA A 11 -13.93 -11.92 -5.29
C ALA A 11 -14.95 -11.71 -4.16
N ALA A 12 -15.82 -12.70 -3.91
CA ALA A 12 -16.79 -12.65 -2.81
C ALA A 12 -16.10 -12.62 -1.44
N LEU A 13 -15.07 -13.44 -1.22
CA LEU A 13 -14.31 -13.45 0.03
C LEU A 13 -13.61 -12.10 0.26
N CYS A 14 -12.96 -11.53 -0.76
CA CYS A 14 -12.34 -10.21 -0.66
C CYS A 14 -13.37 -9.12 -0.36
N LEU A 15 -14.56 -9.18 -0.97
CA LEU A 15 -15.63 -8.22 -0.72
C LEU A 15 -16.15 -8.33 0.72
N ILE A 16 -16.43 -9.55 1.19
CA ILE A 16 -16.86 -9.80 2.57
C ILE A 16 -15.79 -9.31 3.55
N PHE A 17 -14.52 -9.62 3.30
CA PHE A 17 -13.40 -9.17 4.11
C PHE A 17 -13.32 -7.64 4.16
N ALA A 18 -13.42 -6.96 3.02
CA ALA A 18 -13.43 -5.50 2.96
C ALA A 18 -14.59 -4.88 3.76
N LEU A 19 -15.80 -5.44 3.64
CA LEU A 19 -16.97 -5.00 4.40
C LEU A 19 -16.78 -5.22 5.90
N VAL A 20 -16.24 -6.39 6.30
CA VAL A 20 -15.94 -6.67 7.71
C VAL A 20 -14.91 -5.69 8.25
N CYS A 21 -13.84 -5.42 7.50
CA CYS A 21 -12.81 -4.46 7.88
C CYS A 21 -13.39 -3.06 8.08
N VAL A 22 -14.11 -2.54 7.09
CA VAL A 22 -14.62 -1.15 7.13
C VAL A 22 -15.74 -0.96 8.14
N LEU A 23 -16.65 -1.93 8.29
CA LEU A 23 -17.85 -1.76 9.12
C LEU A 23 -17.66 -2.18 10.58
N PHE A 24 -16.76 -3.14 10.86
CA PHE A 24 -16.68 -3.76 12.18
C PHE A 24 -15.30 -3.75 12.80
N TRP A 25 -14.24 -3.93 12.01
CA TRP A 25 -12.88 -3.97 12.54
C TRP A 25 -12.33 -2.58 12.74
N LEU A 26 -12.14 -1.82 11.66
CA LEU A 26 -11.49 -0.51 11.68
C LEU A 26 -12.16 0.44 12.68
N PRO A 27 -13.51 0.59 12.71
CA PRO A 27 -14.15 1.49 13.67
C PRO A 27 -13.96 1.10 15.15
N ARG A 28 -13.58 -0.15 15.43
CA ARG A 28 -13.31 -0.62 16.80
C ARG A 28 -11.83 -0.56 17.18
N ASP A 29 -10.94 -0.52 16.20
CA ASP A 29 -9.49 -0.57 16.38
C ASP A 29 -8.86 0.83 16.38
N THR A 30 -9.51 1.80 15.72
CA THR A 30 -9.04 3.17 15.61
C THR A 30 -9.51 4.03 16.78
N GLU A 31 -8.65 4.92 17.28
CA GLU A 31 -8.99 5.80 18.40
C GLU A 31 -9.86 6.98 17.96
N THR A 32 -9.72 7.42 16.71
CA THR A 32 -10.42 8.59 16.17
C THR A 32 -11.25 8.25 14.93
N ALA A 33 -12.30 9.03 14.67
CA ALA A 33 -13.11 8.86 13.46
C ALA A 33 -12.36 9.40 12.22
N MET A 34 -12.89 9.15 11.01
CA MET A 34 -12.28 9.68 9.77
C MET A 34 -12.04 11.20 9.80
N ILE A 35 -12.95 11.95 10.42
CA ILE A 35 -12.88 13.40 10.57
C ILE A 35 -13.06 13.71 12.05
N GLU A 36 -12.10 14.41 12.62
CA GLU A 36 -12.15 14.88 13.99
C GLU A 36 -12.23 16.41 14.01
N VAL A 37 -13.05 16.95 14.93
CA VAL A 37 -13.09 18.38 15.20
C VAL A 37 -12.47 18.62 16.56
N PHE A 38 -11.20 19.00 16.59
CA PHE A 38 -10.48 19.33 17.81
C PHE A 38 -10.23 20.83 17.88
N ARG A 39 -10.71 21.49 18.94
CA ARG A 39 -10.51 22.94 19.17
C ARG A 39 -10.87 23.83 17.96
N ARG A 40 -11.99 23.53 17.28
CA ARG A 40 -12.48 24.21 16.06
C ARG A 40 -11.59 24.04 14.83
N GLN A 41 -10.59 23.17 14.87
CA GLN A 41 -9.84 22.72 13.70
C GLN A 41 -10.39 21.36 13.26
N ILE A 42 -10.62 21.23 11.96
CA ILE A 42 -11.00 19.97 11.33
C ILE A 42 -9.70 19.27 10.96
N SER A 43 -9.48 18.08 11.53
CA SER A 43 -8.32 17.22 11.24
C SER A 43 -8.80 15.85 10.78
N MET A 44 -7.95 15.14 10.05
CA MET A 44 -8.24 13.77 9.64
C MET A 44 -7.73 12.83 10.71
N GLY A 45 -8.61 11.98 11.22
CA GLY A 45 -8.25 11.01 12.23
C GLY A 45 -7.48 9.82 11.65
N ASP A 46 -6.93 9.02 12.56
CA ASP A 46 -6.20 7.77 12.28
C ASP A 46 -7.00 6.76 11.42
N ALA A 47 -8.34 6.75 11.56
CA ALA A 47 -9.22 5.89 10.77
C ALA A 47 -9.35 6.28 9.29
N PHE A 48 -8.93 7.49 8.89
CA PHE A 48 -9.14 7.99 7.52
C PHE A 48 -8.49 7.09 6.46
N VAL A 49 -7.17 6.88 6.55
CA VAL A 49 -6.41 6.12 5.54
C VAL A 49 -6.85 4.64 5.50
N PRO A 50 -7.00 3.93 6.64
CA PRO A 50 -7.48 2.55 6.63
C PRO A 50 -8.89 2.39 6.06
N ILE A 51 -9.83 3.30 6.38
CA ILE A 51 -11.20 3.23 5.85
C ILE A 51 -11.22 3.47 4.34
N VAL A 52 -10.46 4.45 3.84
CA VAL A 52 -10.33 4.69 2.39
C VAL A 52 -9.74 3.46 1.68
N ALA A 53 -8.68 2.87 2.23
CA ALA A 53 -8.06 1.66 1.68
C ALA A 53 -9.03 0.47 1.66
N GLY A 54 -9.71 0.22 2.78
CA GLY A 54 -10.71 -0.85 2.89
C GLY A 54 -11.90 -0.64 1.95
N THR A 55 -12.35 0.61 1.78
CA THR A 55 -13.43 0.96 0.86
C THR A 55 -13.03 0.72 -0.59
N LEU A 56 -11.82 1.15 -0.98
CA LEU A 56 -11.30 0.93 -2.33
C LEU A 56 -11.15 -0.56 -2.64
N MET A 57 -10.63 -1.34 -1.68
CA MET A 57 -10.58 -2.80 -1.77
C MET A 57 -11.97 -3.41 -2.00
N GLY A 58 -12.98 -2.95 -1.26
CA GLY A 58 -14.37 -3.36 -1.44
C GLY A 58 -14.93 -3.02 -2.81
N ILE A 59 -14.67 -1.81 -3.33
CA ILE A 59 -15.08 -1.39 -4.67
C ILE A 59 -14.43 -2.28 -5.74
N CYS A 60 -13.12 -2.51 -5.66
CA CYS A 60 -12.40 -3.38 -6.60
C CYS A 60 -12.93 -4.82 -6.56
N ALA A 61 -13.19 -5.35 -5.37
CA ALA A 61 -13.77 -6.69 -5.19
C ALA A 61 -15.20 -6.78 -5.76
N ALA A 62 -16.02 -5.76 -5.55
CA ALA A 62 -17.37 -5.68 -6.10
C ALA A 62 -17.37 -5.62 -7.63
N ILE A 63 -16.51 -4.77 -8.21
CA ILE A 63 -16.33 -4.70 -9.67
C ILE A 63 -15.88 -6.05 -10.21
N HIS A 64 -14.89 -6.69 -9.57
CA HIS A 64 -14.41 -8.01 -9.98
C HIS A 64 -15.53 -9.05 -9.91
N LEU A 65 -16.30 -9.09 -8.82
CA LEU A 65 -17.42 -10.02 -8.65
C LEU A 65 -18.49 -9.83 -9.74
N VAL A 66 -18.88 -8.58 -10.02
CA VAL A 66 -19.88 -8.26 -11.05
C VAL A 66 -19.36 -8.62 -12.44
N MET A 67 -18.12 -8.26 -12.78
CA MET A 67 -17.52 -8.59 -14.08
C MET A 67 -17.44 -10.11 -14.29
N THR A 68 -17.03 -10.86 -13.27
CA THR A 68 -16.95 -12.34 -13.34
C THR A 68 -18.34 -12.98 -13.38
N ALA A 69 -19.34 -12.40 -12.69
CA ALA A 69 -20.71 -12.88 -12.73
C ALA A 69 -21.38 -12.65 -14.09
N LEU A 70 -21.12 -11.49 -14.73
CA LEU A 70 -21.66 -11.11 -16.03
C LEU A 70 -20.92 -11.78 -17.22
N ARG A 71 -19.75 -12.37 -16.97
CA ARG A 71 -19.01 -13.12 -17.99
C ARG A 71 -19.87 -14.27 -18.51
N LYS A 72 -20.11 -14.29 -19.83
CA LYS A 72 -20.75 -15.42 -20.53
C LYS A 72 -19.69 -16.47 -20.83
N ASP A 73 -19.93 -17.70 -20.40
CA ASP A 73 -18.99 -18.85 -20.44
C ASP A 73 -18.69 -19.34 -21.86
N LEU A 74 -18.02 -18.53 -22.68
CA LEU A 74 -17.48 -18.96 -23.97
C LEU A 74 -16.16 -19.74 -23.81
N TYR A 75 -15.53 -19.67 -22.64
CA TYR A 75 -14.24 -20.30 -22.33
C TYR A 75 -14.20 -20.72 -20.86
N ASP A 76 -15.06 -21.68 -20.49
CA ASP A 76 -14.95 -22.38 -19.20
C ASP A 76 -13.79 -23.39 -19.33
N THR A 77 -12.57 -22.85 -19.37
CA THR A 77 -11.35 -23.65 -19.43
C THR A 77 -11.17 -24.29 -18.06
N GLU A 78 -11.01 -25.62 -18.00
CA GLU A 78 -10.60 -26.28 -16.78
C GLU A 78 -9.39 -25.55 -16.20
N SER A 79 -9.39 -25.33 -14.88
CA SER A 79 -8.29 -24.64 -14.22
C SER A 79 -7.03 -25.45 -14.45
N ALA A 80 -6.11 -24.93 -15.27
CA ALA A 80 -4.81 -25.53 -15.42
C ALA A 80 -4.17 -25.65 -14.02
N PRO A 81 -3.59 -26.81 -13.68
CA PRO A 81 -2.92 -26.97 -12.40
C PRO A 81 -1.83 -25.89 -12.24
N VAL A 82 -1.57 -25.49 -10.99
CA VAL A 82 -0.55 -24.49 -10.68
C VAL A 82 0.80 -25.00 -11.18
N ASP A 83 1.29 -24.43 -12.27
CA ASP A 83 2.60 -24.73 -12.82
C ASP A 83 3.70 -24.07 -11.97
N SER A 84 4.88 -24.67 -11.98
CA SER A 84 6.13 -24.15 -11.42
C SER A 84 6.40 -22.70 -11.79
N ALA A 85 6.11 -22.28 -13.02
CA ALA A 85 6.25 -20.90 -13.48
C ALA A 85 5.27 -19.94 -12.77
N ALA A 86 4.02 -20.38 -12.57
CA ALA A 86 3.03 -19.59 -11.83
C ALA A 86 3.42 -19.45 -10.35
N MET A 87 3.94 -20.53 -9.74
CA MET A 87 4.46 -20.49 -8.38
C MET A 87 5.66 -19.55 -8.25
N ALA A 88 6.61 -19.62 -9.19
CA ALA A 88 7.78 -18.74 -9.21
C ALA A 88 7.37 -17.26 -9.32
N PHE A 89 6.40 -16.95 -10.18
CA PHE A 89 5.85 -15.59 -10.30
C PHE A 89 5.19 -15.12 -8.99
N LEU A 90 4.39 -15.96 -8.34
CA LEU A 90 3.76 -15.61 -7.05
C LEU A 90 4.79 -15.37 -5.95
N ILE A 91 5.86 -16.17 -5.90
CA ILE A 91 6.97 -15.97 -4.96
C ILE A 91 7.67 -14.65 -5.25
N GLN A 92 8.01 -14.37 -6.51
CA GLN A 92 8.66 -13.11 -6.91
C GLN A 92 7.79 -11.90 -6.59
N LEU A 93 6.49 -11.96 -6.86
CA LEU A 93 5.52 -10.92 -6.52
C LEU A 93 5.51 -10.66 -5.01
N THR A 94 5.41 -11.74 -4.22
CA THR A 94 5.41 -11.67 -2.75
C THR A 94 6.71 -11.06 -2.23
N LEU A 95 7.85 -11.47 -2.77
CA LEU A 95 9.16 -10.93 -2.39
C LEU A 95 9.29 -9.45 -2.74
N VAL A 96 8.87 -9.03 -3.95
CA VAL A 96 8.91 -7.61 -4.34
C VAL A 96 8.09 -6.78 -3.37
N VAL A 97 6.88 -7.22 -3.02
CA VAL A 97 6.01 -6.49 -2.08
C VAL A 97 6.64 -6.47 -0.69
N ALA A 98 7.07 -7.62 -0.16
CA ALA A 98 7.64 -7.73 1.18
C ALA A 98 8.93 -6.89 1.34
N LEU A 99 9.84 -6.97 0.37
CA LEU A 99 11.08 -6.19 0.37
C LEU A 99 10.79 -4.69 0.27
N SER A 100 9.83 -4.29 -0.57
CA SER A 100 9.46 -2.88 -0.70
C SER A 100 8.86 -2.32 0.60
N LEU A 101 8.02 -3.10 1.29
CA LEU A 101 7.49 -2.73 2.60
C LEU A 101 8.58 -2.69 3.68
N ALA A 102 9.51 -3.64 3.66
CA ALA A 102 10.65 -3.64 4.57
C ALA A 102 11.55 -2.41 4.37
N VAL A 103 11.84 -2.04 3.11
CA VAL A 103 12.55 -0.80 2.78
C VAL A 103 11.75 0.42 3.25
N MET A 104 10.44 0.43 3.01
CA MET A 104 9.57 1.52 3.47
C MET A 104 9.65 1.72 4.98
N PHE A 105 9.65 0.61 5.75
CA PHE A 105 9.69 0.62 7.22
C PHE A 105 11.05 1.03 7.80
N TRP A 106 12.15 0.47 7.26
CA TRP A 106 13.48 0.61 7.87
C TRP A 106 14.33 1.75 7.31
N ALA A 107 14.04 2.26 6.10
CA ALA A 107 14.91 3.26 5.48
C ALA A 107 14.92 4.62 6.21
N GLY A 108 13.82 5.01 6.84
CA GLY A 108 13.73 6.23 7.65
C GLY A 108 14.62 6.17 8.91
N PRO A 109 14.42 5.19 9.81
CA PRO A 109 15.27 4.99 10.99
C PRO A 109 16.75 4.88 10.63
N LEU A 110 17.07 4.07 9.62
CA LEU A 110 18.45 3.87 9.18
C LEU A 110 19.09 5.17 8.66
N ALA A 111 18.32 6.03 7.98
CA ALA A 111 18.83 7.32 7.54
C ALA A 111 19.13 8.26 8.72
N VAL A 112 18.32 8.24 9.78
CA VAL A 112 18.61 9.05 10.98
C VAL A 112 19.87 8.54 11.68
N GLU A 113 20.01 7.22 11.87
CA GLU A 113 21.21 6.63 12.48
C GLU A 113 22.50 6.92 11.70
N LEU A 114 22.43 6.96 10.37
CA LEU A 114 23.60 7.19 9.52
C LEU A 114 23.99 8.67 9.38
N PHE A 115 23.01 9.59 9.37
CA PHE A 115 23.24 10.99 8.99
C PHE A 115 23.06 12.00 10.13
N VAL A 116 22.37 11.64 11.22
CA VAL A 116 22.23 12.50 12.39
C VAL A 116 23.33 12.15 13.40
N VAL A 117 24.44 12.89 13.34
CA VAL A 117 25.62 12.65 14.19
C VAL A 117 25.33 13.02 15.65
N SER A 118 25.60 12.07 16.54
CA SER A 118 25.49 12.09 18.01
C SER A 118 26.38 13.16 18.68
N GLY A 119 26.04 14.43 18.52
CA GLY A 119 26.84 15.55 19.02
C GLY A 119 26.61 15.94 20.48
N SER A 120 25.41 15.69 21.03
CA SER A 120 25.13 15.96 22.47
C SER A 120 23.79 15.43 23.00
N GLU A 121 22.88 14.95 22.13
CA GLU A 121 21.63 14.28 22.53
C GLU A 121 21.34 13.15 21.54
N ASP A 122 20.87 12.00 22.04
CA ASP A 122 20.45 10.86 21.22
C ASP A 122 19.15 11.18 20.48
N ILE A 123 19.27 11.88 19.35
CA ILE A 123 18.13 12.22 18.49
C ILE A 123 17.58 10.92 17.89
N THR A 124 16.37 10.55 18.29
CA THR A 124 15.71 9.31 17.83
C THR A 124 14.88 9.58 16.57
N TYR A 125 14.70 8.58 15.71
CA TYR A 125 13.86 8.69 14.51
C TYR A 125 12.46 9.26 14.78
N ARG A 126 11.86 8.90 15.92
CA ARG A 126 10.56 9.42 16.37
C ARG A 126 10.48 10.94 16.39
N GLN A 127 11.56 11.63 16.75
CA GLN A 127 11.63 13.09 16.80
C GLN A 127 11.78 13.71 15.40
N MET A 128 12.38 12.97 14.47
CA MET A 128 12.69 13.43 13.11
C MET A 128 11.63 13.02 12.07
N ARG A 129 10.68 12.15 12.44
CA ARG A 129 9.70 11.53 11.53
C ARG A 129 8.76 12.50 10.82
N ALA A 130 8.61 13.72 11.34
CA ALA A 130 7.80 14.78 10.75
C ALA A 130 8.64 15.83 10.00
N THR A 131 9.96 15.65 9.95
CA THR A 131 10.91 16.63 9.43
C THR A 131 11.45 16.19 8.07
N TYR A 132 11.57 17.13 7.14
CA TYR A 132 12.26 16.87 5.87
C TYR A 132 13.77 16.73 6.10
N PRO A 133 14.46 15.84 5.38
CA PRO A 133 13.94 14.90 4.37
C PRO A 133 13.44 13.56 4.96
N TYR A 134 13.68 13.30 6.24
CA TYR A 134 13.48 11.98 6.88
C TYR A 134 12.07 11.44 6.78
N LYS A 135 11.06 12.31 6.82
CA LYS A 135 9.65 11.88 6.65
C LYS A 135 9.35 11.26 5.28
N LEU A 136 10.16 11.56 4.25
CA LEU A 136 9.93 11.08 2.88
C LEU A 136 10.78 9.86 2.51
N ILE A 137 11.89 9.61 3.19
CA ILE A 137 12.89 8.60 2.75
C ILE A 137 12.27 7.21 2.64
N GLY A 138 11.58 6.76 3.70
CA GLY A 138 10.91 5.46 3.70
C GLY A 138 9.87 5.35 2.60
N PHE A 139 8.94 6.32 2.53
CA PHE A 139 7.88 6.32 1.54
C PHE A 139 8.40 6.36 0.10
N VAL A 140 9.40 7.20 -0.19
CA VAL A 140 9.95 7.37 -1.54
C VAL A 140 10.72 6.13 -1.97
N LEU A 141 11.62 5.61 -1.13
CA LEU A 141 12.43 4.43 -1.47
C LEU A 141 11.58 3.16 -1.56
N GLY A 142 10.71 2.93 -0.57
CA GLY A 142 9.82 1.77 -0.56
C GLY A 142 8.77 1.83 -1.66
N GLY A 143 8.17 3.00 -1.88
CA GLY A 143 7.21 3.22 -2.96
C GLY A 143 7.84 3.07 -4.34
N PHE A 144 9.05 3.58 -4.53
CA PHE A 144 9.81 3.39 -5.77
C PHE A 144 10.10 1.91 -6.01
N ALA A 145 10.65 1.21 -5.00
CA ALA A 145 10.94 -0.22 -5.09
C ALA A 145 9.69 -1.03 -5.45
N LEU A 146 8.53 -0.68 -4.88
CA LEU A 146 7.26 -1.33 -5.15
C LEU A 146 6.81 -1.13 -6.60
N VAL A 147 6.68 0.13 -7.04
CA VAL A 147 6.16 0.44 -8.39
C VAL A 147 7.13 -0.05 -9.47
N PHE A 148 8.43 0.15 -9.27
CA PHE A 148 9.45 -0.29 -10.21
C PHE A 148 9.58 -1.82 -10.25
N GLY A 149 9.61 -2.47 -9.08
CA GLY A 149 9.71 -3.92 -8.97
C GLY A 149 8.52 -4.64 -9.59
N LEU A 150 7.30 -4.15 -9.35
CA LEU A 150 6.10 -4.69 -9.98
C LEU A 150 6.11 -4.47 -11.50
N SER A 151 6.52 -3.29 -11.96
CA SER A 151 6.64 -3.01 -13.40
C SER A 151 7.65 -3.93 -14.07
N ALA A 152 8.83 -4.11 -13.49
CA ALA A 152 9.87 -4.99 -14.00
C ALA A 152 9.43 -6.46 -13.99
N LEU A 153 8.70 -6.89 -12.96
CA LEU A 153 8.17 -8.24 -12.86
C LEU A 153 7.10 -8.53 -13.93
N ILE A 154 6.18 -7.59 -14.16
CA ILE A 154 5.11 -7.72 -15.17
C ILE A 154 5.68 -7.70 -16.59
N GLU A 155 6.68 -6.85 -16.86
CA GLU A 155 7.28 -6.71 -18.19
C GLU A 155 8.38 -7.76 -18.47
N GLY A 156 8.88 -8.45 -17.44
CA GLY A 156 10.01 -9.36 -17.53
C GLY A 156 11.34 -8.68 -17.92
N GLN A 157 11.40 -7.34 -17.89
CA GLN A 157 12.54 -6.55 -18.33
C GLN A 157 12.73 -5.33 -17.44
N ILE A 158 13.98 -5.02 -17.12
CA ILE A 158 14.35 -3.80 -16.39
C ILE A 158 14.59 -2.69 -17.40
N ARG A 159 13.76 -1.65 -17.38
CA ARG A 159 13.87 -0.48 -18.28
C ARG A 159 14.01 0.81 -17.49
N ALA A 160 14.97 1.65 -17.87
CA ALA A 160 15.21 2.93 -17.21
C ALA A 160 14.00 3.89 -17.29
N SER A 161 13.22 3.83 -18.37
CA SER A 161 11.98 4.59 -18.51
C SER A 161 10.96 4.27 -17.41
N ARG A 162 10.95 3.03 -16.90
CA ARG A 162 10.08 2.61 -15.79
C ARG A 162 10.55 3.11 -14.45
N ALA A 163 11.86 3.30 -14.26
CA ALA A 163 12.38 3.95 -13.06
C ALA A 163 11.89 5.41 -12.97
N ILE A 164 11.96 6.14 -14.09
CA ILE A 164 11.45 7.52 -14.14
C ILE A 164 9.94 7.55 -13.87
N LEU A 165 9.18 6.64 -14.49
CA LEU A 165 7.74 6.56 -14.26
C LEU A 165 7.43 6.25 -12.78
N ALA A 166 8.15 5.31 -12.16
CA ALA A 166 7.99 4.97 -10.75
C ALA A 166 8.27 6.18 -9.84
N LEU A 167 9.34 6.93 -10.11
CA LEU A 167 9.64 8.17 -9.38
C LEU A 167 8.53 9.22 -9.53
N ILE A 168 8.01 9.42 -10.75
CA ILE A 168 6.90 10.33 -11.00
C ILE A 168 5.64 9.87 -10.25
N THR A 169 5.30 8.59 -10.31
CA THR A 169 4.15 8.02 -9.60
C THR A 169 4.26 8.25 -8.10
N VAL A 170 5.44 7.97 -7.52
CA VAL A 170 5.69 8.19 -6.10
C VAL A 170 5.61 9.67 -5.74
N ALA A 171 6.17 10.56 -6.57
CA ALA A 171 6.08 12.01 -6.35
C ALA A 171 4.64 12.51 -6.40
N ILE A 172 3.81 11.98 -7.30
CA ILE A 172 2.38 12.29 -7.36
C ILE A 172 1.67 11.79 -6.10
N LEU A 173 1.99 10.58 -5.62
CA LEU A 173 1.42 10.06 -4.37
C LEU A 173 1.83 10.93 -3.17
N VAL A 174 3.09 11.34 -3.08
CA VAL A 174 3.54 12.29 -2.05
C VAL A 174 2.76 13.60 -2.18
N ALA A 175 2.56 14.15 -3.38
CA ALA A 175 1.79 15.38 -3.55
C ALA A 175 0.31 15.22 -3.14
N ILE A 176 -0.32 14.08 -3.44
CA ILE A 176 -1.72 13.80 -3.11
C ILE A 176 -1.91 13.58 -1.61
N PHE A 177 -0.94 12.97 -0.92
CA PHE A 177 -1.07 12.63 0.50
C PHE A 177 -0.41 13.66 1.42
N ASP A 178 0.77 14.17 1.09
CA ASP A 178 1.53 15.07 1.97
C ASP A 178 1.08 16.54 1.89
N LEU A 179 0.56 17.01 0.75
CA LEU A 179 0.13 18.41 0.59
C LEU A 179 -1.24 18.74 1.19
N PRO A 180 -2.29 17.90 1.04
CA PRO A 180 -3.58 18.19 1.64
C PRO A 180 -3.72 17.65 3.07
N LEU A 181 -2.85 16.72 3.50
CA LEU A 181 -2.96 16.03 4.79
C LEU A 181 -1.79 16.41 5.72
N ASP A 182 -1.64 17.68 6.06
CA ASP A 182 -0.55 18.18 6.90
C ASP A 182 -0.45 17.52 8.29
N SER A 183 -1.55 16.92 8.77
CA SER A 183 -1.63 16.22 10.06
C SER A 183 -1.41 14.71 9.96
N VAL A 184 -1.40 14.13 8.75
CA VAL A 184 -1.26 12.69 8.55
C VAL A 184 0.19 12.38 8.22
N LEU A 185 0.82 11.57 9.06
CA LEU A 185 2.16 11.06 8.80
C LEU A 185 2.10 10.01 7.68
N LEU A 186 2.96 10.17 6.66
CA LEU A 186 3.11 9.14 5.63
C LEU A 186 3.60 7.82 6.26
N PRO A 187 3.12 6.65 5.80
CA PRO A 187 3.67 5.37 6.24
C PRO A 187 5.18 5.30 5.98
N PRO A 188 6.00 4.74 6.89
CA PRO A 188 5.68 4.05 8.15
C PRO A 188 5.67 4.99 9.38
N ASN A 189 5.75 6.31 9.18
CA ASN A 189 6.13 7.26 10.23
C ASN A 189 5.14 7.27 11.42
N GLY A 190 3.93 6.70 11.27
CA GLY A 190 2.96 6.56 12.36
C GLY A 190 3.38 5.61 13.49
N ASP A 191 4.15 4.55 13.19
CA ASP A 191 4.38 3.43 14.12
C ASP A 191 5.57 3.62 15.09
N TRP A 192 6.28 4.74 14.99
CA TRP A 192 7.51 5.02 15.76
C TRP A 192 7.33 5.99 16.94
#